data_AF-A0A520XDC0-F1
#
_entry.id   AF-A0A520XDC0-F1
#
_cell.length_a   1.000
_cell.length_b   1.000
_cell.length_c   1.000
_cell.angle_alpha   90.00
_cell.angle_beta   90.00
_cell.angle_gamma   90.00
#
_symmetry.space_group_name_H-M   'P 1'
#
loop_
_entity.id
_entity.type
_entity.pdbx_description
1 polymer ?
#
loop_
_entity_poly.entity_id
_entity_poly.type
_entity_poly.pdbx_seq_one_letter_code
_entity_poly.pdbx_strand_id
1 'polypeptide(L)'
;MNDRQVPILALFIAAMLTPCAYADGSVTIAAHHAEARVAPRARDLKLVNLPALDFRLRTSLSCRGSAESLTLSVADTVTTLGRDDLSEQTSADVSLSVPAQQVALAASSDFCLAQDPASADELTVAGVVTAHASLRCSDDGRSSAHFASVPLEVRLVCARDPVEDQELSPDR
;
A
#
# COMPACT_ATOMS: atom_id res chain seq x y z
N MET A 1 -4.26 -32.73 74.01
CA MET A 1 -5.28 -33.44 73.21
C MET A 1 -5.83 -32.41 72.24
N ASN A 2 -5.26 -32.35 71.04
CA ASN A 2 -5.86 -32.91 69.81
C ASN A 2 -7.21 -32.23 69.52
N ASP A 3 -7.42 -31.55 68.40
CA ASP A 3 -7.15 -32.10 67.08
C ASP A 3 -6.93 -31.02 66.02
N ARG A 4 -6.11 -31.39 65.04
CA ARG A 4 -5.90 -30.68 63.78
C ARG A 4 -7.19 -30.68 62.98
N GLN A 5 -7.47 -29.60 62.26
CA GLN A 5 -8.03 -29.68 60.91
C GLN A 5 -7.73 -28.40 60.13
N VAL A 6 -6.86 -28.55 59.13
CA VAL A 6 -6.74 -27.66 57.97
C VAL A 6 -7.70 -28.20 56.91
N PRO A 7 -8.45 -27.33 56.22
CA PRO A 7 -8.57 -27.53 54.77
C PRO A 7 -8.40 -26.19 54.02
N ILE A 8 -7.40 -26.11 53.15
CA ILE A 8 -7.51 -26.32 51.69
C ILE A 8 -8.01 -25.05 50.97
N LEU A 9 -7.01 -24.30 50.53
CA LEU A 9 -6.90 -23.48 49.33
C LEU A 9 -7.98 -23.78 48.25
N ALA A 10 -8.88 -22.82 48.00
CA ALA A 10 -9.67 -22.78 46.77
C ALA A 10 -9.20 -21.61 45.92
N LEU A 11 -8.14 -21.86 45.14
CA LEU A 11 -7.63 -20.95 44.12
C LEU A 11 -8.58 -21.08 42.91
N PHE A 12 -9.58 -20.21 42.80
CA PHE A 12 -10.39 -20.08 41.58
C PHE A 12 -9.54 -19.37 40.51
N ILE A 13 -8.71 -20.12 39.79
CA ILE A 13 -8.17 -19.68 38.51
C ILE A 13 -9.32 -19.80 37.51
N ALA A 14 -10.10 -18.72 37.38
CA ALA A 14 -10.94 -18.53 36.21
C ALA A 14 -9.99 -18.29 35.02
N ALA A 15 -9.58 -19.38 34.37
CA ALA A 15 -9.06 -19.31 33.03
C ALA A 15 -10.19 -18.77 32.16
N MET A 16 -10.19 -17.45 31.96
CA MET A 16 -10.90 -16.83 30.86
C MET A 16 -10.35 -17.50 29.60
N LEU A 17 -11.05 -18.54 29.12
CA LEU A 17 -10.98 -18.98 27.74
C LEU A 17 -11.51 -17.81 26.93
N THR A 18 -10.69 -16.79 26.71
CA THR A 18 -10.92 -15.81 25.67
C THR A 18 -10.98 -16.62 24.38
N PRO A 19 -12.14 -16.78 23.73
CA PRO A 19 -12.14 -17.37 22.41
C PRO A 19 -11.26 -16.46 21.57
N CYS A 20 -10.12 -17.00 21.11
CA CYS A 20 -9.40 -16.40 20.00
C CYS A 20 -10.45 -16.27 18.90
N ALA A 21 -10.88 -15.05 18.60
CA ALA A 21 -11.65 -14.77 17.42
C ALA A 21 -10.72 -15.10 16.25
N TYR A 22 -10.76 -16.35 15.79
CA TYR A 22 -10.18 -16.74 14.53
C TYR A 22 -10.87 -15.86 13.49
N ALA A 23 -10.13 -14.93 12.90
CA ALA A 23 -10.65 -14.04 11.89
C ALA A 23 -11.31 -14.90 10.80
N ASP A 24 -12.62 -14.69 10.57
CA ASP A 24 -13.43 -15.46 9.62
C ASP A 24 -12.97 -15.28 8.14
N GLY A 25 -12.02 -14.37 7.92
CA GLY A 25 -11.32 -14.10 6.69
C GLY A 25 -10.24 -13.04 6.92
N SER A 26 -9.45 -12.74 5.90
CA SER A 26 -8.47 -11.65 5.93
C SER A 26 -8.17 -11.19 4.51
N VAL A 27 -7.84 -9.92 4.37
CA VAL A 27 -7.24 -9.35 3.16
C VAL A 27 -5.96 -8.61 3.55
N THR A 28 -4.92 -8.73 2.72
CA THR A 28 -3.69 -7.93 2.87
C THR A 28 -3.31 -7.35 1.52
N ILE A 29 -2.71 -6.16 1.51
CA ILE A 29 -2.27 -5.49 0.29
C ILE A 29 -0.74 -5.43 0.29
N ALA A 30 -0.13 -5.87 -0.80
CA ALA A 30 1.25 -5.58 -1.16
C ALA A 30 1.25 -4.71 -2.41
N ALA A 31 2.12 -3.71 -2.46
CA ALA A 31 2.23 -2.80 -3.59
C ALA A 31 3.67 -2.74 -4.09
N HIS A 32 3.83 -2.68 -5.41
CA HIS A 32 5.10 -2.26 -6.00
C HIS A 32 5.18 -0.74 -5.97
N HIS A 33 6.40 -0.19 -5.80
CA HIS A 33 6.61 1.25 -5.90
C HIS A 33 6.21 1.73 -7.30
N ALA A 34 5.37 2.76 -7.36
CA ALA A 34 5.12 3.45 -8.62
C ALA A 34 6.34 4.31 -8.96
N GLU A 35 6.72 4.37 -10.23
CA GLU A 35 7.76 5.28 -10.70
C GLU A 35 7.12 6.46 -11.44
N ALA A 36 7.57 7.67 -11.13
CA ALA A 36 7.16 8.87 -11.84
C ALA A 36 8.37 9.67 -12.31
N ARG A 37 8.33 10.08 -13.58
CA ARG A 37 9.30 10.99 -14.16
C ARG A 37 8.86 12.43 -13.95
N VAL A 38 9.76 13.24 -13.40
CA VAL A 38 9.50 14.65 -13.09
C VAL A 38 10.47 15.52 -13.88
N ALA A 39 9.95 16.54 -14.54
CA ALA A 39 10.78 17.50 -15.25
C ALA A 39 11.53 18.43 -14.28
N PRO A 40 12.74 18.88 -14.63
CA PRO A 40 13.47 19.85 -13.81
C PRO A 40 12.66 21.11 -13.51
N ARG A 41 12.68 21.55 -12.26
CA ARG A 41 11.90 22.70 -11.77
C ARG A 41 12.79 23.85 -11.30
N ALA A 42 12.22 25.05 -11.23
CA ALA A 42 12.92 26.21 -10.69
C ALA A 42 13.09 26.10 -9.16
N ARG A 43 14.22 26.62 -8.64
CA ARG A 43 14.61 26.54 -7.22
C ARG A 43 13.60 27.20 -6.25
N ASP A 44 12.82 28.17 -6.70
CA ASP A 44 11.81 28.87 -5.89
C ASP A 44 10.53 28.04 -5.67
N LEU A 45 10.30 27.01 -6.48
CA LEU A 45 9.21 26.07 -6.28
C LEU A 45 9.59 25.07 -5.18
N LYS A 46 8.77 24.94 -4.13
CA LYS A 46 9.00 24.00 -3.02
C LYS A 46 8.21 22.69 -3.13
N LEU A 47 7.25 22.66 -4.05
CA LEU A 47 6.38 21.53 -4.29
C LEU A 47 6.70 20.91 -5.64
N VAL A 48 6.51 19.60 -5.72
CA VAL A 48 6.67 18.79 -6.92
C VAL A 48 5.28 18.31 -7.32
N ASN A 49 4.86 18.70 -8.53
CA ASN A 49 3.64 18.17 -9.14
C ASN A 49 3.90 16.75 -9.61
N LEU A 50 3.08 15.81 -9.13
CA LEU A 50 3.17 14.42 -9.55
C LEU A 50 2.33 14.19 -10.80
N PRO A 51 2.82 13.41 -11.79
CA PRO A 51 2.03 13.01 -12.93
C PRO A 51 0.98 11.97 -12.52
N ALA A 52 0.23 11.45 -13.50
CA ALA A 52 -0.56 10.25 -13.26
C ALA A 52 0.35 9.09 -12.83
N LEU A 53 -0.14 8.27 -11.91
CA LEU A 53 0.62 7.19 -11.29
C LEU A 53 -0.05 5.84 -11.54
N ASP A 54 0.72 4.87 -12.01
CA ASP A 54 0.26 3.50 -12.19
C ASP A 54 0.74 2.64 -11.01
N PHE A 55 -0.22 2.16 -10.22
CA PHE A 55 0.04 1.26 -9.10
C PHE A 55 -0.30 -0.17 -9.46
N ARG A 56 0.62 -1.08 -9.14
CA ARG A 56 0.37 -2.53 -9.20
C ARG A 56 0.20 -3.06 -7.79
N LEU A 57 -0.99 -3.54 -7.50
CA LEU A 57 -1.39 -4.04 -6.19
C LEU A 57 -1.58 -5.55 -6.27
N ARG A 58 -0.95 -6.27 -5.36
CA ARG A 58 -1.21 -7.67 -5.09
C ARG A 58 -1.97 -7.77 -3.78
N THR A 59 -3.11 -8.42 -3.82
CA THR A 59 -3.90 -8.69 -2.62
C THR A 59 -3.86 -10.17 -2.31
N SER A 60 -3.62 -10.53 -1.04
CA SER A 60 -3.81 -11.90 -0.57
C SER A 60 -5.15 -12.00 0.12
N LEU A 61 -5.89 -13.06 -0.18
CA LEU A 61 -7.29 -13.23 0.16
C LEU A 61 -7.46 -14.53 0.95
N SER A 62 -8.19 -14.45 2.06
CA SER A 62 -8.60 -15.62 2.82
C SER A 62 -10.05 -15.44 3.26
N CYS A 63 -10.87 -16.45 2.98
CA CYS A 63 -12.23 -16.60 3.47
C CYS A 63 -12.36 -18.02 4.02
N ARG A 64 -13.11 -18.22 5.11
CA ARG A 64 -13.50 -19.57 5.53
C ARG A 64 -14.37 -20.27 4.47
N GLY A 65 -15.31 -19.52 3.89
CA GLY A 65 -16.12 -19.94 2.75
C GLY A 65 -15.64 -19.31 1.44
N SER A 66 -16.57 -18.79 0.63
CA SER A 66 -16.27 -18.24 -0.69
C SER A 66 -16.02 -16.74 -0.67
N ALA A 67 -15.06 -16.27 -1.48
CA ALA A 67 -14.93 -14.85 -1.79
C ALA A 67 -16.06 -14.43 -2.75
N GLU A 68 -16.82 -13.40 -2.38
CA GLU A 68 -17.93 -12.88 -3.20
C GLU A 68 -17.51 -11.70 -4.05
N SER A 69 -16.69 -10.82 -3.48
CA SER A 69 -16.20 -9.64 -4.15
C SER A 69 -14.96 -9.09 -3.46
N LEU A 70 -14.07 -8.50 -4.25
CA LEU A 70 -12.93 -7.75 -3.77
C LEU A 70 -12.97 -6.38 -4.43
N THR A 71 -13.08 -5.33 -3.64
CA THR A 71 -12.98 -3.95 -4.11
C THR A 71 -11.64 -3.39 -3.68
N LEU A 72 -10.87 -2.84 -4.62
CA LEU A 72 -9.65 -2.08 -4.36
C LEU A 72 -9.86 -0.64 -4.80
N SER A 73 -9.30 0.30 -4.03
CA SER A 73 -9.26 1.70 -4.42
C SER A 73 -7.95 2.37 -4.07
N VAL A 74 -7.56 3.35 -4.89
CA VAL A 74 -6.47 4.29 -4.62
C VAL A 74 -6.96 5.67 -5.02
N ALA A 75 -7.00 6.60 -4.06
CA ALA A 75 -7.74 7.86 -4.21
C ALA A 75 -9.19 7.58 -4.66
N ASP A 76 -9.65 8.19 -5.76
CA ASP A 76 -11.00 7.97 -6.30
C ASP A 76 -11.03 6.87 -7.39
N THR A 77 -9.89 6.28 -7.76
CA THR A 77 -9.85 5.18 -8.73
C THR A 77 -10.21 3.88 -8.04
N VAL A 78 -11.27 3.20 -8.50
CA VAL A 78 -11.82 1.97 -7.89
C VAL A 78 -11.88 0.85 -8.92
N THR A 79 -11.58 -0.38 -8.49
CA THR A 79 -11.84 -1.61 -9.26
C THR A 79 -12.48 -2.64 -8.35
N THR A 80 -13.46 -3.40 -8.87
CA THR A 80 -14.10 -4.49 -8.14
C THR A 80 -14.02 -5.77 -8.96
N LEU A 81 -13.54 -6.83 -8.33
CA LEU A 81 -13.54 -8.19 -8.86
C LEU A 81 -14.74 -8.94 -8.27
N GLY A 82 -15.50 -9.61 -9.13
CA GLY A 82 -16.65 -10.40 -8.73
C GLY A 82 -16.27 -11.83 -8.33
N ARG A 83 -17.27 -12.61 -7.92
CA ARG A 83 -17.09 -14.01 -7.55
C ARG A 83 -16.39 -14.84 -8.63
N ASP A 84 -16.76 -14.64 -9.89
CA ASP A 84 -16.22 -15.42 -11.00
C ASP A 84 -14.72 -15.12 -11.18
N ASP A 85 -14.32 -13.85 -11.05
CA ASP A 85 -12.92 -13.41 -11.10
C ASP A 85 -12.09 -13.92 -9.92
N LEU A 86 -12.72 -14.24 -8.80
CA LEU A 86 -12.07 -14.67 -7.55
C LEU A 86 -12.15 -16.17 -7.32
N SER A 87 -12.88 -16.91 -8.16
CA SER A 87 -13.04 -18.34 -8.01
C SER A 87 -11.67 -19.04 -8.02
N GLU A 88 -11.40 -19.83 -6.99
CA GLU A 88 -10.13 -20.55 -6.78
C GLU A 88 -8.88 -19.67 -6.55
N GLN A 89 -9.03 -18.34 -6.47
CA GLN A 89 -7.90 -17.44 -6.25
C GLN A 89 -7.66 -17.18 -4.76
N THR A 90 -6.39 -17.32 -4.35
CA THR A 90 -5.92 -16.90 -3.02
C THR A 90 -5.22 -15.54 -3.05
N SER A 91 -5.06 -14.98 -4.25
CA SER A 91 -4.53 -13.64 -4.45
C SER A 91 -5.05 -13.02 -5.74
N ALA A 92 -5.23 -11.71 -5.76
CA ALA A 92 -5.58 -10.96 -6.97
C ALA A 92 -4.55 -9.86 -7.24
N ASP A 93 -4.12 -9.77 -8.50
CA ASP A 93 -3.24 -8.71 -9.02
C ASP A 93 -4.08 -7.69 -9.79
N VAL A 94 -4.02 -6.42 -9.38
CA VAL A 94 -4.79 -5.32 -9.97
C VAL A 94 -3.87 -4.14 -10.27
N SER A 95 -4.05 -3.54 -11.45
CA SER A 95 -3.38 -2.29 -11.83
C SER A 95 -4.38 -1.14 -11.79
N LEU A 96 -4.03 -0.05 -11.10
CA LEU A 96 -4.85 1.16 -11.00
C LEU A 96 -4.04 2.36 -11.48
N SER A 97 -4.61 3.10 -12.43
CA SER A 97 -4.05 4.37 -12.90
C SER A 97 -4.74 5.51 -12.15
N VAL A 98 -3.97 6.26 -11.37
CA VAL A 98 -4.45 7.39 -10.57
C VAL A 98 -4.12 8.68 -11.32
N PRO A 99 -5.13 9.48 -11.72
CA PRO A 99 -4.91 10.75 -12.40
C PRO A 99 -4.10 11.72 -11.54
N ALA A 100 -3.25 12.54 -12.19
CA ALA A 100 -2.40 13.54 -11.52
C ALA A 100 -3.17 14.47 -10.56
N GLN A 101 -4.42 14.80 -10.88
CA GLN A 101 -5.27 15.69 -10.07
C GLN A 101 -5.66 15.09 -8.72
N GLN A 102 -5.52 13.78 -8.54
CA GLN A 102 -5.86 13.05 -7.32
C GLN A 102 -4.63 12.73 -6.46
N VAL A 103 -3.43 13.07 -6.92
CA VAL A 103 -2.17 12.80 -6.21
C VAL A 103 -1.71 14.05 -5.49
N ALA A 104 -1.38 13.91 -4.20
CA ALA A 104 -0.84 15.01 -3.41
C ALA A 104 0.53 15.49 -3.93
N LEU A 105 0.82 16.78 -3.73
CA LEU A 105 2.12 17.35 -4.06
C LEU A 105 3.20 16.87 -3.10
N ALA A 106 4.37 16.53 -3.63
CA ALA A 106 5.53 16.17 -2.83
C ALA A 106 6.33 17.42 -2.46
N ALA A 107 6.60 17.63 -1.17
CA ALA A 107 7.47 18.72 -0.72
C ALA A 107 8.94 18.29 -0.80
N SER A 108 9.76 19.05 -1.51
CA SER A 108 11.22 18.87 -1.52
C SER A 108 11.89 20.21 -1.82
N SER A 109 13.06 20.45 -1.25
CA SER A 109 13.88 21.64 -1.51
C SER A 109 14.98 21.42 -2.53
N ASP A 110 15.31 20.16 -2.82
CA ASP A 110 16.56 19.73 -3.43
C ASP A 110 16.40 18.63 -4.49
N PHE A 111 15.17 18.20 -4.78
CA PHE A 111 14.89 17.25 -5.86
C PHE A 111 14.66 17.97 -7.20
N CYS A 112 15.36 17.46 -8.23
CA CYS A 112 15.15 17.78 -9.63
C CYS A 112 15.13 19.29 -9.96
N LEU A 113 16.14 20.03 -9.51
CA LEU A 113 16.25 21.46 -9.78
C LEU A 113 16.96 21.71 -11.12
N ALA A 114 16.39 22.58 -11.96
CA ALA A 114 16.91 22.88 -13.29
C ALA A 114 18.23 23.66 -13.26
N GLN A 115 18.44 24.51 -12.24
CA GLN A 115 19.64 25.35 -12.11
C GLN A 115 20.76 24.68 -11.30
N ASP A 116 20.57 23.42 -10.89
CA ASP A 116 21.49 22.74 -9.98
C ASP A 116 21.70 21.29 -10.42
N PRO A 117 22.77 21.01 -11.20
CA PRO A 117 23.05 19.65 -11.66
C PRO A 117 23.44 18.71 -10.52
N ALA A 118 23.78 19.24 -9.33
CA ALA A 118 24.07 18.43 -8.15
C ALA A 118 22.82 18.13 -7.31
N SER A 119 21.65 18.69 -7.66
CA SER A 119 20.39 18.39 -6.98
C SER A 119 19.93 16.97 -7.26
N ALA A 120 19.21 16.35 -6.31
CA ALA A 120 18.91 14.93 -6.31
C ALA A 120 18.15 14.48 -7.56
N ASP A 121 18.59 13.35 -8.14
CA ASP A 121 17.95 12.69 -9.29
C ASP A 121 16.85 11.72 -8.89
N GLU A 122 16.87 11.21 -7.66
CA GLU A 122 15.87 10.28 -7.14
C GLU A 122 15.31 10.77 -5.80
N LEU A 123 14.02 10.59 -5.60
CA LEU A 123 13.34 10.85 -4.34
C LEU A 123 12.20 9.84 -4.14
N THR A 124 12.21 9.11 -3.03
CA THR A 124 11.08 8.28 -2.64
C THR A 124 10.16 9.08 -1.72
N VAL A 125 8.89 9.21 -2.11
CA VAL A 125 7.84 9.81 -1.28
C VAL A 125 6.84 8.75 -0.87
N ALA A 126 6.66 8.63 0.45
CA ALA A 126 5.68 7.73 1.05
C ALA A 126 4.39 8.49 1.37
N GLY A 127 3.26 7.80 1.27
CA GLY A 127 1.98 8.28 1.79
C GLY A 127 1.32 9.39 0.97
N VAL A 128 1.74 9.60 -0.29
CA VAL A 128 1.06 10.53 -1.21
C VAL A 128 -0.33 10.05 -1.60
N VAL A 129 -0.55 8.73 -1.58
CA VAL A 129 -1.85 8.07 -1.73
C VAL A 129 -1.86 6.80 -0.86
N THR A 130 -3.06 6.31 -0.54
CA THR A 130 -3.27 5.06 0.22
C THR A 130 -4.10 4.11 -0.63
N ALA A 131 -3.69 2.85 -0.68
CA ALA A 131 -4.52 1.78 -1.22
C ALA A 131 -5.45 1.23 -0.14
N HIS A 132 -6.70 0.99 -0.50
CA HIS A 132 -7.70 0.34 0.34
C HIS A 132 -8.20 -0.92 -0.36
N ALA A 133 -8.51 -1.96 0.43
CA ALA A 133 -9.15 -3.17 -0.04
C ALA A 133 -10.30 -3.54 0.89
N SER A 134 -11.40 -4.00 0.29
CA SER A 134 -12.56 -4.56 0.97
C SER A 134 -12.86 -5.92 0.35
N LEU A 135 -12.72 -6.98 1.14
CA LEU A 135 -13.04 -8.35 0.76
C LEU A 135 -14.35 -8.75 1.41
N ARG A 136 -15.33 -9.16 0.60
CA ARG A 136 -16.58 -9.74 1.07
C ARG A 136 -16.50 -11.26 0.95
N CYS A 137 -16.72 -11.95 2.06
CA CYS A 137 -16.80 -13.41 2.11
C CYS A 137 -18.23 -13.85 2.41
N SER A 138 -18.60 -15.05 1.96
CA SER A 138 -19.79 -15.75 2.43
C SER A 138 -19.48 -17.17 2.90
N ASP A 139 -20.10 -17.56 4.00
CA ASP A 139 -19.93 -18.84 4.67
C ASP A 139 -21.25 -19.27 5.31
N ASP A 140 -21.81 -20.41 4.92
CA ASP A 140 -23.08 -20.95 5.43
C ASP A 140 -24.22 -19.93 5.54
N GLY A 141 -24.40 -19.11 4.49
CA GLY A 141 -25.45 -18.08 4.43
C GLY A 141 -25.17 -16.81 5.25
N ARG A 142 -24.04 -16.73 5.96
CA ARG A 142 -23.54 -15.51 6.60
C ARG A 142 -22.58 -14.78 5.66
N SER A 143 -22.62 -13.45 5.70
CA SER A 143 -21.66 -12.61 4.97
C SER A 143 -20.80 -11.84 5.95
N SER A 144 -19.51 -11.70 5.63
CA SER A 144 -18.55 -10.90 6.37
C SER A 144 -17.77 -9.98 5.42
N ALA A 145 -17.22 -8.90 5.97
CA ALA A 145 -16.38 -7.95 5.25
C ALA A 145 -15.06 -7.75 5.99
N HIS A 146 -13.96 -7.74 5.24
CA HIS A 146 -12.60 -7.62 5.75
C HIS A 146 -11.90 -6.48 5.02
N PHE A 147 -11.11 -5.69 5.75
CA PHE A 147 -10.51 -4.48 5.21
C PHE A 147 -9.00 -4.47 5.41
N ALA A 148 -8.30 -3.88 4.44
CA ALA A 148 -6.88 -3.56 4.55
C ALA A 148 -6.61 -2.19 3.94
N SER A 149 -5.57 -1.54 4.44
CA SER A 149 -5.05 -0.30 3.86
C SER A 149 -3.54 -0.26 3.96
N VAL A 150 -2.89 0.27 2.92
CA VAL A 150 -1.43 0.46 2.92
C VAL A 150 -1.07 1.80 2.28
N PRO A 151 -0.26 2.64 2.93
CA PRO A 151 0.27 3.84 2.28
C PRO A 151 1.19 3.40 1.13
N LEU A 152 1.02 4.02 -0.04
CA LEU A 152 1.83 3.70 -1.21
C LEU A 152 3.07 4.58 -1.26
N GLU A 153 4.14 4.01 -1.78
CA GLU A 153 5.39 4.72 -2.04
C GLU A 153 5.55 4.97 -3.54
N VAL A 154 6.07 6.15 -3.86
CA VAL A 154 6.34 6.56 -5.23
C VAL A 154 7.81 6.95 -5.32
N ARG A 155 8.52 6.33 -6.26
CA ARG A 155 9.87 6.73 -6.63
C ARG A 155 9.80 7.79 -7.71
N LEU A 156 10.27 8.98 -7.41
CA LEU A 156 10.42 10.07 -8.35
C LEU A 156 11.80 10.00 -8.98
N VAL A 157 11.86 10.09 -10.30
CA VAL A 157 13.09 10.12 -11.07
C VAL A 157 13.12 11.43 -11.87
N CYS A 158 14.20 12.18 -11.74
CA CYS A 158 14.39 13.42 -12.48
C CYS A 158 14.64 13.10 -13.95
N ALA A 159 13.81 13.64 -14.83
CA ALA A 159 13.94 13.49 -16.28
C ALA A 159 14.88 14.58 -16.82
N ARG A 160 16.17 14.50 -16.48
CA ARG A 160 17.22 15.28 -17.14
C ARG A 160 17.57 14.60 -18.46
N ASP A 161 17.78 15.39 -19.51
CA ASP A 161 18.46 14.87 -20.68
C ASP A 161 19.87 14.44 -20.25
N PRO A 162 20.36 13.27 -20.69
CA PRO A 162 21.74 12.88 -20.40
C PRO A 162 22.64 14.00 -20.89
N VAL A 163 23.51 14.50 -20.01
CA VAL A 163 24.58 15.40 -20.42
C VAL A 163 25.43 14.57 -21.37
N GLU A 164 25.29 14.82 -22.68
CA GLU A 164 26.25 14.32 -23.65
C GLU A 164 27.59 14.90 -23.22
N ASP A 165 28.48 14.03 -22.72
CA ASP A 165 29.89 14.35 -22.60
C ASP A 165 30.33 14.75 -24.02
N GLN A 166 30.38 16.05 -24.29
CA GLN A 166 31.02 16.57 -25.48
C GLN A 166 32.46 16.10 -25.40
N GLU A 167 32.76 14.99 -26.08
CA GLU A 167 34.11 14.62 -26.45
C GLU A 167 34.73 15.87 -27.08
N LEU A 168 35.59 16.52 -26.30
CA LEU A 168 36.52 17.51 -26.78
C LEU A 168 37.36 16.80 -27.84
N SER A 169 36.92 16.86 -29.10
CA SER A 169 37.74 16.43 -30.23
C SER A 169 38.93 17.38 -30.26
N PRO A 170 40.17 16.95 -29.90
CA PRO A 170 41.33 17.78 -30.05
C PRO A 170 41.68 17.73 -31.52
N ASP A 171 41.40 18.81 -32.21
CA ASP A 171 41.87 19.10 -33.55
C ASP A 171 43.41 18.90 -33.59
N ARG A 172 43.87 17.84 -34.25
CA ARG A 172 45.28 17.67 -34.68
C ARG A 172 45.45 16.63 -35.78
#